data_AF-A0AAD4JSE5-F1
#
_entry.id   AF-A0AAD4JSE5-F1
#
_cell.length_a   1.000
_cell.length_b   1.000
_cell.length_c   1.000
_cell.angle_alpha   90.00
_cell.angle_beta   90.00
_cell.angle_gamma   90.00
#
_symmetry.space_group_name_H-M   'P 1'
#
loop_
_entity.id
_entity.type
_entity.pdbx_description
1 polymer ?
#
loop_
_entity_poly.entity_id
_entity_poly.type
_entity_poly.pdbx_seq_one_letter_code
_entity_poly.pdbx_strand_id
1 'polypeptide(L)'
;MSEVKYVVVLPTNPELDRTTKVAVRGTLLQEPQQFSINFVNSPSCTDNITYHFKVKVPSQTIVENYKSGGEWSASHQERFLNIFDGKSDTNMTKTSSNTNGGIDNAINYSSTEATFALEFHLNYENSSILVYQVRGQGYNYVTEYETLFSLSEIQSVQIWGDVKKINHFSLNYD
;
A
#
# COMPACT_ATOMS: atom_id res chain seq x y z
N MET A 1 -15.17 7.49 9.48
CA MET A 1 -14.69 6.12 9.19
C MET A 1 -14.03 6.15 7.84
N SER A 2 -12.85 5.54 7.70
CA SER A 2 -12.21 5.37 6.39
C SER A 2 -13.12 4.51 5.51
N GLU A 3 -13.50 5.00 4.34
CA GLU A 3 -14.33 4.24 3.41
C GLU A 3 -13.51 3.09 2.81
N VAL A 4 -14.06 1.88 2.85
CA VAL A 4 -13.44 0.70 2.24
C VAL A 4 -13.59 0.82 0.72
N LYS A 5 -12.46 0.94 0.01
CA LYS A 5 -12.43 1.13 -1.45
C LYS A 5 -12.32 -0.17 -2.24
N TYR A 6 -11.74 -1.19 -1.63
CA TYR A 6 -11.56 -2.49 -2.26
C TYR A 6 -11.53 -3.58 -1.19
N VAL A 7 -12.14 -4.72 -1.48
CA VAL A 7 -12.19 -5.89 -0.60
C VAL A 7 -11.94 -7.13 -1.42
N VAL A 8 -11.06 -8.00 -0.93
CA VAL A 8 -10.86 -9.35 -1.45
C VAL A 8 -10.97 -10.33 -0.30
N VAL A 9 -11.86 -11.30 -0.45
CA VAL A 9 -11.96 -12.44 0.48
C VAL A 9 -10.90 -13.45 0.08
N LEU A 10 -10.06 -13.85 1.03
CA LEU A 10 -9.02 -14.85 0.81
C LEU A 10 -9.65 -16.25 0.88
N PRO A 11 -9.05 -17.26 0.23
CA PRO A 11 -9.50 -18.64 0.34
C PRO A 11 -9.59 -19.10 1.79
N THR A 12 -10.65 -19.82 2.12
CA THR A 12 -10.98 -20.23 3.49
C THR A 12 -10.37 -21.58 3.88
N ASN A 13 -9.64 -22.24 2.98
CA ASN A 13 -8.94 -23.48 3.27
C ASN A 13 -7.44 -23.22 3.49
N PRO A 14 -7.00 -22.98 4.75
CA PRO A 14 -5.62 -22.64 5.05
C PRO A 14 -4.63 -23.80 4.82
N GLU A 15 -5.10 -25.03 4.59
CA GLU A 15 -4.24 -26.20 4.35
C GLU A 15 -3.95 -26.47 2.87
N LEU A 16 -4.80 -26.00 1.95
CA LEU A 16 -4.66 -26.28 0.52
C LEU A 16 -4.45 -25.04 -0.35
N ASP A 17 -4.97 -23.87 0.06
CA ASP A 17 -4.98 -22.65 -0.74
C ASP A 17 -4.40 -21.47 0.05
N ARG A 18 -3.31 -21.73 0.79
CA ARG A 18 -2.70 -20.75 1.67
C ARG A 18 -2.08 -19.61 0.87
N THR A 19 -2.58 -18.40 1.07
CA THR A 19 -2.05 -17.22 0.39
C THR A 19 -0.66 -16.88 0.93
N THR A 20 0.37 -16.99 0.10
CA THR A 20 1.74 -16.62 0.48
C THR A 20 2.14 -15.24 0.03
N LYS A 21 1.50 -14.70 -1.03
CA LYS A 21 1.77 -13.33 -1.47
C LYS A 21 0.51 -12.61 -1.88
N VAL A 22 0.49 -11.31 -1.58
CA VAL A 22 -0.53 -10.37 -2.04
C VAL A 22 0.19 -9.21 -2.74
N ALA A 23 -0.06 -9.02 -4.04
CA ALA A 23 0.43 -7.85 -4.75
C ALA A 23 -0.72 -6.89 -5.07
N VAL A 24 -0.50 -5.60 -4.83
CA VAL A 24 -1.49 -4.54 -5.03
C VAL A 24 -0.85 -3.38 -5.78
N ARG A 25 -1.48 -2.97 -6.88
CA ARG A 25 -1.16 -1.72 -7.58
C ARG A 25 -2.39 -0.86 -7.71
N GLY A 26 -2.27 0.42 -7.38
CA GLY A 26 -3.39 1.34 -7.37
C GLY A 26 -3.03 2.76 -7.80
N THR A 27 -4.05 3.50 -8.17
CA THR A 27 -4.00 4.94 -8.46
C THR A 27 -4.62 5.68 -7.28
N LEU A 28 -3.95 6.71 -6.78
CA LEU A 28 -4.45 7.55 -5.69
C LEU A 28 -5.35 8.68 -6.22
N LEU A 29 -6.13 9.28 -5.32
CA LEU A 29 -6.83 10.54 -5.59
C LEU A 29 -5.82 11.68 -5.81
N GLN A 30 -6.29 12.83 -6.30
CA GLN A 30 -5.46 14.05 -6.31
C GLN A 30 -5.17 14.49 -4.87
N GLU A 31 -3.94 14.95 -4.63
CA GLU A 31 -3.46 15.40 -3.32
C GLU A 31 -3.78 14.41 -2.17
N PRO A 32 -3.43 13.11 -2.34
CA PRO A 32 -3.83 12.09 -1.38
C PRO A 32 -3.15 12.33 -0.03
N GLN A 33 -3.90 12.16 1.06
CA GLN A 33 -3.38 12.30 2.41
C GLN A 33 -2.91 10.95 2.95
N GLN A 34 -3.71 9.91 2.74
CA GLN A 34 -3.43 8.58 3.27
C GLN A 34 -4.19 7.45 2.58
N PHE A 35 -3.62 6.25 2.63
CA PHE A 35 -4.33 5.01 2.34
C PHE A 35 -3.82 3.88 3.23
N SER A 36 -4.54 2.77 3.32
CA SER A 36 -4.05 1.58 4.02
C SER A 36 -4.40 0.28 3.32
N ILE A 37 -3.54 -0.72 3.47
CA ILE A 37 -3.80 -2.13 3.17
C ILE A 37 -3.98 -2.84 4.52
N ASN A 38 -5.10 -3.54 4.69
CA ASN A 38 -5.50 -4.12 5.96
C ASN A 38 -5.76 -5.61 5.80
N PHE A 39 -5.07 -6.43 6.58
CA PHE A 39 -5.28 -7.87 6.67
C PHE A 39 -6.24 -8.13 7.83
N VAL A 40 -7.49 -8.40 7.49
CA VAL A 40 -8.61 -8.42 8.45
C VAL A 40 -9.06 -9.85 8.72
N ASN A 41 -9.52 -10.06 9.95
CA ASN A 41 -9.96 -11.39 10.41
C ASN A 41 -11.44 -11.68 10.06
N SER A 42 -12.15 -10.70 9.52
CA SER A 42 -13.50 -10.86 8.98
C SER A 42 -13.72 -9.89 7.82
N PRO A 43 -14.30 -10.33 6.69
CA PRO A 43 -14.61 -9.42 5.57
C PRO A 43 -15.63 -8.34 5.91
N SER A 44 -16.50 -8.57 6.90
CA SER A 44 -17.62 -7.68 7.26
C SER A 44 -17.45 -6.98 8.60
N CYS A 45 -16.44 -7.34 9.39
CA CYS A 45 -16.17 -6.75 10.69
C CYS A 45 -14.69 -6.36 10.80
N THR A 46 -14.42 -5.11 11.17
CA THR A 46 -13.06 -4.56 11.28
C THR A 46 -12.63 -4.37 12.72
N ASP A 47 -13.24 -5.09 13.66
CA ASP A 47 -12.85 -5.05 15.08
C ASP A 47 -11.52 -5.76 15.33
N ASN A 48 -11.20 -6.73 14.48
CA ASN A 48 -9.94 -7.46 14.49
C ASN A 48 -9.21 -7.27 13.16
N ILE A 49 -8.00 -6.73 13.24
CA ILE A 49 -7.11 -6.48 12.09
C ILE A 49 -5.75 -6.99 12.50
N THR A 50 -5.30 -8.07 11.83
CA THR A 50 -4.00 -8.69 12.11
C THR A 50 -2.85 -7.77 11.73
N TYR A 51 -2.99 -7.06 10.61
CA TYR A 51 -2.00 -6.09 10.15
C TYR A 51 -2.64 -4.92 9.42
N HIS A 52 -2.37 -3.72 9.91
CA HIS A 52 -2.75 -2.44 9.33
C HIS A 52 -1.48 -1.75 8.81
N PHE A 53 -1.30 -1.76 7.49
CA PHE A 53 -0.22 -1.02 6.83
C PHE A 53 -0.77 0.27 6.23
N LYS A 54 -0.53 1.39 6.91
CA LYS A 54 -1.01 2.71 6.47
C LYS A 54 0.13 3.56 5.96
N VAL A 55 -0.10 4.24 4.84
CA VAL A 55 0.81 5.24 4.29
C VAL A 55 0.22 6.62 4.51
N LYS A 56 0.97 7.52 5.16
CA LYS A 56 0.77 8.98 5.16
C LYS A 56 1.56 9.54 3.98
N VAL A 57 0.86 9.96 2.92
CA VAL A 57 1.49 10.27 1.63
C VAL A 57 2.34 11.54 1.67
N PRO A 58 1.87 12.69 2.20
CA PRO A 58 2.66 13.92 2.20
C PRO A 58 3.94 13.82 3.03
N SER A 59 3.86 13.13 4.18
CA SER A 59 5.01 12.94 5.09
C SER A 59 5.87 11.74 4.73
N GLN A 60 5.48 10.95 3.71
CA GLN A 60 6.18 9.74 3.31
C GLN A 60 6.43 8.82 4.51
N THR A 61 5.39 8.49 5.27
CA THR A 61 5.52 7.74 6.53
C THR A 61 4.60 6.53 6.49
N ILE A 62 5.10 5.37 6.89
CA ILE A 62 4.26 4.21 7.21
C ILE A 62 3.90 4.19 8.67
N VAL A 63 2.67 3.78 8.96
CA VAL A 63 2.19 3.41 10.28
C VAL A 63 1.74 1.97 10.21
N GLU A 64 2.36 1.14 11.03
CA GLU A 64 2.11 -0.29 11.13
C GLU A 64 1.49 -0.59 12.49
N ASN A 65 0.34 -1.26 12.48
CA ASN A 65 -0.40 -1.54 13.71
C ASN A 65 -1.28 -2.79 13.57
N TYR A 66 -1.97 -3.15 14.65
CA TYR A 66 -3.06 -4.11 14.67
C TYR A 66 -4.25 -3.56 15.46
N LYS A 67 -5.41 -4.19 15.28
CA LYS A 67 -6.64 -3.89 16.01
C LYS A 67 -7.20 -5.17 16.63
N SER A 68 -7.64 -5.10 17.88
CA SER A 68 -8.18 -6.26 18.61
C SER A 68 -9.41 -5.83 19.40
N GLY A 69 -10.53 -6.53 19.21
CA GLY A 69 -11.78 -6.25 19.94
C GLY A 69 -12.31 -4.83 19.75
N GLY A 70 -12.05 -4.22 18.58
CA GLY A 70 -12.50 -2.85 18.30
C GLY A 70 -11.46 -1.76 18.64
N GLU A 71 -10.37 -2.12 19.31
CA GLU A 71 -9.37 -1.16 19.80
C GLU A 71 -8.04 -1.28 19.06
N TRP A 72 -7.44 -0.14 18.70
CA TRP A 72 -6.11 -0.10 18.10
C TRP A 72 -5.04 -0.31 19.17
N SER A 73 -3.96 -1.02 18.85
CA SER A 73 -2.84 -1.11 19.78
C SER A 73 -2.16 0.25 19.95
N ALA A 74 -1.69 0.51 21.18
CA ALA A 74 -0.88 1.67 21.50
C ALA A 74 0.55 1.56 20.90
N SER A 75 1.03 0.33 20.68
CA SER A 75 2.40 -0.01 20.27
C SER A 75 2.59 0.00 18.75
N HIS A 76 2.05 0.99 18.06
CA HIS A 76 2.23 1.14 16.62
C HIS A 76 3.68 1.50 16.27
N GLN A 77 4.11 1.16 15.06
CA GLN A 77 5.43 1.50 14.55
C GLN A 77 5.29 2.55 13.44
N GLU A 78 6.04 3.64 13.52
CA GLU A 78 6.12 4.63 12.43
C GLU A 78 7.52 4.63 11.81
N ARG A 79 7.60 4.65 10.48
CA ARG A 79 8.87 4.68 9.74
C ARG A 79 8.75 5.56 8.51
N PHE A 80 9.86 6.17 8.09
CA PHE A 80 9.92 6.89 6.83
C PHE A 80 9.89 5.91 5.65
N LEU A 81 9.11 6.22 4.63
CA LEU A 81 8.88 5.41 3.44
C LEU A 81 8.98 6.27 2.19
N ASN A 82 10.09 6.16 1.48
CA ASN A 82 10.28 6.89 0.23
C ASN A 82 9.63 6.16 -0.97
N ILE A 83 8.31 5.96 -1.02
CA ILE A 83 7.66 5.27 -2.17
C ILE A 83 7.35 6.16 -3.37
N PHE A 84 7.36 7.48 -3.21
CA PHE A 84 6.94 8.45 -4.25
C PHE A 84 8.09 9.19 -4.93
N ASP A 85 9.35 8.91 -4.58
CA ASP A 85 10.51 9.45 -5.28
C ASP A 85 10.64 8.78 -6.64
N GLY A 86 9.92 9.36 -7.59
CA GLY A 86 10.07 9.10 -9.00
C GLY A 86 11.50 9.43 -9.42
N LYS A 87 12.33 8.40 -9.58
CA LYS A 87 13.14 8.34 -10.80
C LYS A 87 12.16 8.20 -11.96
N SER A 88 11.53 9.32 -12.30
CA SER A 88 11.02 9.55 -13.64
C SER A 88 12.23 9.39 -14.55
N ASP A 89 12.17 8.51 -15.54
CA ASP A 89 13.16 8.37 -16.61
C ASP A 89 13.21 9.65 -17.45
N THR A 90 13.63 10.75 -16.84
CA THR A 90 13.85 12.03 -17.50
C THR A 90 15.35 12.21 -17.57
N ASN A 91 15.90 11.92 -18.75
CA ASN A 91 17.01 12.68 -19.28
C ASN A 91 16.60 14.17 -19.26
N MET A 92 16.73 14.83 -18.10
CA MET A 92 16.71 16.29 -18.03
C MET A 92 18.06 16.80 -18.51
N THR A 93 18.22 16.86 -19.83
CA THR A 93 19.12 17.83 -20.42
C THR A 93 18.56 19.21 -20.09
N LYS A 94 19.17 19.90 -19.12
CA LYS A 94 18.92 21.33 -18.90
C LYS A 94 19.46 22.10 -20.12
N THR A 95 18.62 22.30 -21.12
CA THR A 95 18.90 23.27 -22.18
C THR A 95 18.28 24.60 -21.76
N SER A 96 19.10 25.49 -21.21
CA SER A 96 18.73 26.88 -20.98
C SER A 96 18.67 27.60 -22.33
N SER A 97 17.48 27.89 -22.84
CA SER A 97 17.29 28.89 -23.89
C SER A 97 16.49 30.06 -23.34
N ASN A 98 17.22 31.16 -23.18
CA ASN A 98 16.73 32.47 -22.80
C ASN A 98 16.21 33.18 -24.07
N THR A 99 14.90 33.43 -24.19
CA THR A 99 14.37 34.42 -25.15
C THR A 99 13.04 35.01 -24.65
N ASN A 100 13.01 36.34 -24.63
CA ASN A 100 11.87 37.19 -24.31
C ASN A 100 10.73 37.10 -25.35
N GLY A 101 9.50 37.17 -24.85
CA GLY A 101 8.32 37.67 -25.58
C GLY A 101 7.38 36.61 -26.15
N GLY A 102 6.12 36.64 -25.71
CA GLY A 102 5.01 35.92 -26.35
C GLY A 102 4.03 35.33 -25.34
N ILE A 103 2.76 35.70 -25.49
CA ILE A 103 1.63 35.19 -24.70
C ILE A 103 1.37 33.76 -25.16
N ASP A 104 1.72 32.76 -24.34
CA ASP A 104 1.27 31.39 -24.52
C ASP A 104 0.61 30.90 -23.23
N ASN A 105 -0.67 30.55 -23.34
CA ASN A 105 -1.44 29.79 -22.35
C ASN A 105 -0.78 28.42 -22.15
N ALA A 106 0.24 28.33 -21.32
CA ALA A 106 0.73 27.06 -20.82
C ALA A 106 -0.21 26.61 -19.69
N ILE A 107 -1.29 25.92 -20.07
CA ILE A 107 -2.00 25.05 -19.13
C ILE A 107 -1.00 23.95 -18.74
N ASN A 108 -0.26 24.19 -17.67
CA ASN A 108 0.69 23.25 -17.12
C ASN A 108 -0.01 22.38 -16.06
N TYR A 109 -1.02 21.60 -16.47
CA TYR A 109 -1.51 20.51 -15.64
C TYR A 109 -0.56 19.32 -15.78
N SER A 110 0.58 19.38 -15.11
CA SER A 110 1.33 18.16 -14.79
C SER A 110 0.63 17.46 -13.62
N SER A 111 -0.62 17.03 -13.80
CA SER A 111 -1.33 16.16 -12.86
C SER A 111 -0.91 14.71 -13.11
N THR A 112 0.36 14.40 -12.89
CA THR A 112 0.80 13.00 -12.91
C THR A 112 0.04 12.28 -11.79
N GLU A 113 -0.90 11.42 -12.15
CA GLU A 113 -1.65 10.61 -11.19
C GLU A 113 -0.65 9.81 -10.34
N ALA A 114 -0.67 10.03 -9.02
CA ALA A 114 0.19 9.28 -8.12
C ALA A 114 -0.27 7.81 -8.08
N THR A 115 0.68 6.89 -8.18
CA THR A 115 0.42 5.44 -8.12
C THR A 115 1.23 4.81 -7.01
N PHE A 116 0.78 3.63 -6.55
CA PHE A 116 1.53 2.79 -5.63
C PHE A 116 1.57 1.36 -6.14
N ALA A 117 2.62 0.63 -5.76
CA ALA A 117 2.80 -0.78 -6.05
C ALA A 117 3.49 -1.47 -4.86
N LEU A 118 2.75 -2.32 -4.16
CA LEU A 118 3.19 -3.01 -2.95
C LEU A 118 3.00 -4.51 -3.11
N GLU A 119 3.90 -5.29 -2.53
CA GLU A 119 3.80 -6.74 -2.41
C GLU A 119 4.02 -7.15 -0.96
N PHE A 120 3.17 -8.02 -0.46
CA PHE A 120 3.18 -8.53 0.91
C PHE A 120 3.45 -10.03 0.86
N HIS A 121 4.44 -10.50 1.59
CA HIS A 121 4.79 -11.92 1.68
C HIS A 121 4.44 -12.40 3.08
N LEU A 122 3.54 -13.38 3.16
CA LEU A 122 3.04 -13.95 4.40
C LEU A 122 3.95 -15.12 4.79
N ASN A 123 4.74 -14.94 5.86
CA ASN A 123 5.60 -15.96 6.42
C ASN A 123 4.91 -16.64 7.59
N TYR A 124 4.29 -17.79 7.34
CA TYR A 124 3.55 -18.56 8.33
C TYR A 124 4.45 -19.21 9.40
N GLU A 125 5.71 -19.50 9.09
CA GLU A 125 6.65 -20.09 10.05
C GLU A 125 7.03 -19.09 11.14
N ASN A 126 7.27 -17.84 10.75
CA ASN A 126 7.69 -16.77 11.67
C ASN A 126 6.54 -15.89 12.14
N SER A 127 5.31 -16.12 11.66
CA SER A 127 4.17 -15.22 11.88
C SER A 127 4.52 -13.77 11.57
N SER A 128 5.09 -13.54 10.38
CA SER A 128 5.50 -12.21 9.93
C SER A 128 5.01 -11.90 8.52
N ILE A 129 4.88 -10.62 8.22
CA ILE A 129 4.54 -10.13 6.89
C ILE A 129 5.66 -9.21 6.41
N LEU A 130 6.34 -9.61 5.34
CA LEU A 130 7.35 -8.78 4.68
C LEU A 130 6.67 -7.91 3.62
N VAL A 131 7.04 -6.63 3.58
CA VAL A 131 6.49 -5.66 2.63
C VAL A 131 7.58 -5.20 1.68
N TYR A 132 7.26 -5.21 0.39
CA TYR A 132 8.12 -4.74 -0.67
C TYR A 132 7.41 -3.66 -1.47
N GLN A 133 8.16 -2.64 -1.88
CA GLN A 133 7.76 -1.75 -2.95
C GLN A 133 8.21 -2.33 -4.29
N VAL A 134 7.30 -2.43 -5.24
CA VAL A 134 7.60 -2.89 -6.59
C VAL A 134 8.03 -1.70 -7.46
N ARG A 135 9.28 -1.70 -7.96
CA ARG A 135 9.80 -0.66 -8.87
C ARG A 135 10.43 -1.30 -10.10
N GLY A 136 9.89 -1.01 -11.29
CA GLY A 136 10.41 -1.53 -12.55
C GLY A 136 10.51 -3.07 -12.53
N GLN A 137 11.73 -3.59 -12.68
CA GLN A 137 12.03 -5.04 -12.68
C GLN A 137 12.41 -5.59 -11.29
N GLY A 138 12.35 -4.80 -10.22
CA GLY A 138 12.85 -5.18 -8.90
C GLY A 138 11.90 -4.94 -7.73
N TYR A 139 12.20 -5.63 -6.63
CA TYR A 139 11.55 -5.48 -5.33
C TYR A 139 12.48 -4.72 -4.38
N ASN A 140 11.96 -3.68 -3.74
CA ASN A 140 12.68 -2.94 -2.70
C ASN A 140 12.04 -3.28 -1.37
N TYR A 141 12.81 -3.91 -0.48
CA TYR A 141 12.38 -4.20 0.88
C TYR A 141 11.97 -2.90 1.60
N VAL A 142 10.81 -2.93 2.27
CA VAL A 142 10.28 -1.81 3.05
C VAL A 142 10.39 -2.10 4.54
N THR A 143 9.79 -3.21 4.98
CA THR A 143 9.68 -3.57 6.40
C THR A 143 9.28 -5.03 6.54
N GLU A 144 9.44 -5.56 7.74
CA GLU A 144 8.91 -6.83 8.19
C GLU A 144 8.12 -6.56 9.47
N TYR A 145 6.89 -7.04 9.51
CA TYR A 145 5.99 -6.87 10.63
C TYR A 145 5.69 -8.23 11.26
N GLU A 146 6.14 -8.42 12.49
CA GLU A 146 5.79 -9.59 13.31
C GLU A 146 4.35 -9.45 13.81
N THR A 147 3.51 -10.44 13.53
CA THR A 147 2.10 -10.42 13.92
C THR A 147 1.90 -11.07 15.28
N LEU A 148 1.03 -10.47 16.10
CA LEU A 148 0.60 -11.09 17.36
C LEU A 148 -0.42 -12.21 17.14
N PHE A 149 -1.15 -12.15 16.03
CA PHE A 149 -2.20 -13.11 15.65
C PHE A 149 -1.69 -14.05 14.56
N SER A 150 -2.29 -15.23 14.49
CA SER A 150 -1.98 -16.20 13.44
C SER A 150 -2.37 -15.66 12.07
N LEU A 151 -1.47 -15.79 11.09
CA LEU A 151 -1.77 -15.43 9.70
C LEU A 151 -2.92 -16.26 9.11
N SER A 152 -3.17 -17.45 9.66
CA SER A 152 -4.31 -18.30 9.27
C SER A 152 -5.67 -17.73 9.69
N GLU A 153 -5.70 -16.73 10.58
CA GLU A 153 -6.93 -16.04 10.97
C GLU A 153 -7.31 -14.92 9.99
N ILE A 154 -6.43 -14.56 9.04
CA ILE A 154 -6.73 -13.54 8.03
C ILE A 154 -7.71 -14.11 7.03
N GLN A 155 -8.85 -13.44 6.87
CA GLN A 155 -9.91 -13.87 5.95
C GLN A 155 -10.06 -12.93 4.75
N SER A 156 -9.52 -11.72 4.83
CA SER A 156 -9.67 -10.74 3.77
C SER A 156 -8.56 -9.69 3.78
N VAL A 157 -8.28 -9.15 2.60
CA VAL A 157 -7.50 -7.93 2.42
C VAL A 157 -8.44 -6.81 2.03
N GLN A 158 -8.36 -5.69 2.76
CA GLN A 158 -9.14 -4.49 2.49
C GLN A 158 -8.24 -3.28 2.24
N ILE A 159 -8.65 -2.42 1.31
CA ILE A 159 -7.92 -1.21 0.96
C ILE A 159 -8.79 0.01 1.26
N TRP A 160 -8.27 0.93 2.07
CA TRP A 160 -9.02 2.09 2.58
C TRP A 160 -8.34 3.41 2.21
N GLY A 161 -9.09 4.51 2.27
CA GLY A 161 -8.55 5.87 2.17
C GLY A 161 -8.56 6.45 0.75
N ASP A 162 -7.56 7.27 0.44
CA ASP A 162 -7.51 8.15 -0.73
C ASP A 162 -7.07 7.41 -2.01
N VAL A 163 -7.70 6.27 -2.28
CA VAL A 163 -7.46 5.43 -3.44
C VAL A 163 -8.56 5.66 -4.47
N LYS A 164 -8.18 6.04 -5.69
CA LYS A 164 -9.09 6.24 -6.82
C LYS A 164 -9.56 4.91 -7.39
N LYS A 165 -8.62 3.98 -7.60
CA LYS A 165 -8.88 2.62 -8.11
C LYS A 165 -7.72 1.68 -7.84
N ILE A 166 -8.03 0.38 -7.81
CA ILE A 166 -7.04 -0.70 -7.86
C ILE A 166 -6.86 -1.11 -9.32
N ASN A 167 -5.63 -1.02 -9.83
CA ASN A 167 -5.28 -1.36 -11.20
C ASN A 167 -4.93 -2.84 -11.34
N HIS A 168 -4.34 -3.43 -10.30
CA HIS A 168 -3.95 -4.83 -10.27
C HIS A 168 -3.99 -5.33 -8.83
N PHE A 169 -4.59 -6.50 -8.64
CA PHE A 169 -4.52 -7.27 -7.42
C PHE A 169 -4.21 -8.72 -7.79
N SER A 170 -3.23 -9.35 -7.15
CA SER A 170 -2.94 -10.77 -7.35
C SER A 170 -2.66 -11.46 -6.03
N LEU A 171 -3.01 -12.75 -6.01
CA LEU A 171 -2.73 -13.67 -4.92
C LEU A 171 -1.82 -14.77 -5.46
N ASN A 172 -0.82 -15.14 -4.66
CA ASN A 172 -0.04 -16.34 -4.87
C ASN A 172 -0.33 -17.30 -3.71
N TYR A 173 -0.34 -18.58 -4.02
CA TYR A 173 -0.62 -19.65 -3.08
C TYR A 173 0.60 -20.59 -3.01
N ASP A 174 0.70 -21.35 -1.93
CA ASP A 174 1.63 -22.49 -1.81
C ASP A 174 1.28 -23.65 -2.76
#